data_AF-A0A951V3Q2-F1
#
_entry.id   AF-A0A951V3Q2-F1
#
_cell.length_a   1.000
_cell.length_b   1.000
_cell.length_c   1.000
_cell.angle_alpha   90.00
_cell.angle_beta   90.00
_cell.angle_gamma   90.00
#
_symmetry.space_group_name_H-M   'P 1'
#
loop_
_entity.id
_entity.type
_entity.pdbx_description
1 polymer ?
#
loop_
_entity_poly.entity_id
_entity_poly.type
_entity_poly.pdbx_seq_one_letter_code
_entity_poly.pdbx_strand_id
1 'polypeptide(L)'
;MTRYRKKYDQAFRNMSTHMFQVNRDFNLSETDIVKDGVFDHKMHLFLGCYPVSVIENMFEHYDIRAYFEKKGIPNISWHFNMQDPYVHRFIMLSEKNGVKKKVIELVMQRKNLKLPLEKGHYLNLEFLHIEWLMMQNPYKPFRRDKPPLPGQHAPGLGIGLHMLHILEHLAKKANTHGLINSPNYLHTALFFSRAFRFLDPKIEAFMQVIKYQKLPQYSPYTLSWADEYGALQHTRNHRPITWRPSTMVAPLSNSAKRYFNTREYRKQVRRTRQKLKIHVNMRKLEKKLKEHAHVT
;
A
#
# COMPACT_ATOMS: atom_id res chain seq x y z
N MET A 1 -1.50 -15.25 -1.16
CA MET A 1 -1.88 -14.33 -0.06
C MET A 1 -2.17 -15.05 1.25
N THR A 2 -1.89 -16.35 1.38
CA THR A 2 -2.35 -17.16 2.52
C THR A 2 -1.33 -17.28 3.66
N ARG A 3 -0.05 -17.00 3.41
CA ARG A 3 1.08 -17.31 4.32
C ARG A 3 0.94 -16.78 5.75
N TYR A 4 0.23 -15.67 5.97
CA TYR A 4 0.04 -15.09 7.30
C TYR A 4 -1.41 -14.86 7.69
N ARG A 5 -2.36 -15.25 6.83
CA ARG A 5 -3.78 -14.87 6.98
C ARG A 5 -4.35 -15.34 8.32
N LYS A 6 -4.22 -16.62 8.66
CA LYS A 6 -4.72 -17.18 9.93
C LYS A 6 -4.14 -16.47 11.16
N LYS A 7 -2.84 -16.14 11.12
CA LYS A 7 -2.16 -15.42 12.22
C LYS A 7 -2.76 -14.03 12.43
N TYR A 8 -2.97 -13.27 11.36
CA TYR A 8 -3.58 -11.94 11.45
C TYR A 8 -5.07 -12.01 11.81
N ASP A 9 -5.82 -12.96 11.25
CA ASP A 9 -7.22 -13.19 11.64
C ASP A 9 -7.35 -13.51 13.14
N GLN A 10 -6.40 -14.23 13.74
CA GLN A 10 -6.36 -14.46 15.19
C GLN A 10 -5.98 -13.18 15.95
N ALA A 11 -4.93 -12.47 15.52
CA ALA A 11 -4.47 -11.26 16.20
C ALA A 11 -5.56 -10.17 16.27
N PHE A 12 -6.28 -9.95 15.17
CA PHE A 12 -7.38 -8.96 15.13
C PHE A 12 -8.63 -9.40 15.90
N ARG A 13 -8.85 -10.70 16.08
CA ARG A 13 -9.88 -11.22 17.00
C ARG A 13 -9.51 -10.90 18.44
N ASN A 14 -8.27 -11.19 18.86
CA ASN A 14 -7.78 -10.83 20.19
C ASN A 14 -7.85 -9.31 20.44
N MET A 15 -7.48 -8.50 19.44
CA MET A 15 -7.58 -7.04 19.52
C MET A 15 -9.03 -6.58 19.76
N SER A 16 -10.00 -7.20 19.09
CA SER A 16 -11.42 -6.89 19.31
C SER A 16 -11.86 -7.24 20.72
N THR A 17 -11.39 -8.35 21.29
CA THR A 17 -11.65 -8.73 22.69
C THR A 17 -11.05 -7.72 23.67
N HIS A 18 -9.81 -7.27 23.46
CA HIS A 18 -9.20 -6.23 24.29
C HIS A 18 -9.93 -4.89 24.20
N MET A 19 -10.46 -4.51 23.03
CA MET A 19 -11.30 -3.32 22.93
C MET A 19 -12.56 -3.42 23.81
N PHE A 20 -13.18 -4.61 23.88
CA PHE A 20 -14.34 -4.80 24.76
C PHE A 20 -13.97 -4.67 26.24
N GLN A 21 -12.75 -5.03 26.64
CA GLN A 21 -12.25 -4.84 28.00
C GLN A 21 -11.98 -3.35 28.28
N VAL A 22 -11.25 -2.67 27.40
CA VAL A 22 -10.94 -1.23 27.52
C VAL A 22 -12.22 -0.38 27.52
N ASN A 23 -13.23 -0.75 26.73
CA ASN A 23 -14.52 -0.06 26.73
C ASN A 23 -15.32 -0.24 28.03
N ARG A 24 -15.05 -1.27 28.86
CA ARG A 24 -15.66 -1.38 30.19
C ARG A 24 -15.01 -0.45 31.22
N ASP A 25 -13.75 -0.10 31.01
CA ASP A 25 -13.01 0.87 31.82
C ASP A 25 -13.18 2.31 31.30
N PHE A 26 -13.98 2.51 30.25
CA PHE A 26 -14.22 3.80 29.61
C PHE A 26 -15.28 4.60 30.38
N ASN A 27 -14.84 5.55 31.21
CA ASN A 27 -15.71 6.60 31.73
C ASN A 27 -15.89 7.69 30.68
N LEU A 28 -17.09 7.80 30.11
CA LEU A 28 -17.50 8.97 29.31
C LEU A 28 -17.65 10.18 30.23
N SER A 29 -16.80 11.20 30.06
CA SER A 29 -17.06 12.53 30.65
C SER A 29 -17.79 13.41 29.64
N GLU A 30 -18.59 14.39 30.10
CA GLU A 30 -19.25 15.36 29.21
C GLU A 30 -18.24 16.14 28.34
N THR A 31 -17.03 16.35 28.84
CA THR A 31 -15.91 16.98 28.11
C THR A 31 -15.36 16.13 26.95
N ASP A 32 -15.60 14.81 26.94
CA ASP A 32 -15.24 13.91 25.82
C ASP A 32 -16.32 13.91 24.72
N ILE A 33 -17.48 14.49 25.00
CA ILE A 33 -18.62 14.56 24.09
C ILE A 33 -18.66 15.94 23.46
N VAL A 34 -18.47 17.02 24.23
CA VAL A 34 -18.56 18.40 23.74
C VAL A 34 -17.34 19.19 24.18
N LYS A 35 -16.56 19.65 23.20
CA LYS A 35 -15.55 20.69 23.40
C LYS A 35 -15.93 21.88 22.50
N ASP A 36 -16.17 23.03 23.12
CA ASP A 36 -16.56 24.27 22.43
C ASP A 36 -17.80 24.13 21.51
N GLY A 37 -18.79 23.33 21.91
CA GLY A 37 -20.04 23.12 21.16
C GLY A 37 -19.94 22.16 19.96
N VAL A 38 -18.79 21.49 19.78
CA VAL A 38 -18.56 20.50 18.72
C VAL A 38 -18.38 19.11 19.33
N PHE A 39 -18.97 18.09 18.69
CA PHE A 39 -18.84 16.69 19.13
C PHE A 39 -17.40 16.17 18.95
N ASP A 40 -16.68 15.89 20.06
CA ASP A 40 -15.25 15.52 20.08
C ASP A 40 -14.97 13.99 20.04
N HIS A 41 -15.98 13.20 19.69
CA HIS A 41 -15.89 11.73 19.80
C HIS A 41 -14.92 11.04 18.81
N LYS A 42 -14.38 11.74 17.81
CA LYS A 42 -13.57 11.13 16.73
C LYS A 42 -12.07 11.39 16.84
N MET A 43 -11.63 12.35 17.64
CA MET A 43 -10.21 12.77 17.71
C MET A 43 -9.30 11.72 18.39
N HIS A 44 -9.88 10.75 19.11
CA HIS A 44 -9.13 9.71 19.83
C HIS A 44 -9.05 8.36 19.09
N LEU A 45 -9.80 8.19 17.99
CA LEU A 45 -9.91 6.91 17.28
C LEU A 45 -9.19 6.96 15.94
N PHE A 46 -8.16 6.13 15.78
CA PHE A 46 -7.48 5.97 14.50
C PHE A 46 -8.45 5.37 13.46
N LEU A 47 -8.66 6.10 12.36
CA LEU A 47 -9.67 5.85 11.31
C LEU A 47 -11.12 5.75 11.81
N GLY A 48 -11.42 6.28 13.01
CA GLY A 48 -12.70 6.06 13.68
C GLY A 48 -12.91 4.62 14.15
N CYS A 49 -11.84 3.81 14.25
CA CYS A 49 -11.93 2.37 14.49
C CYS A 49 -11.31 1.91 15.81
N TYR A 50 -10.11 2.39 16.12
CA TYR A 50 -9.29 1.89 17.23
C TYR A 50 -8.79 3.05 18.08
N PRO A 51 -8.99 3.01 19.41
CA PRO A 51 -8.25 3.87 20.31
C PRO A 51 -6.75 3.63 20.14
N VAL A 52 -5.95 4.69 20.22
CA VAL A 52 -4.49 4.58 20.09
C VAL A 52 -3.91 3.60 21.13
N SER A 53 -4.40 3.66 22.36
CA SER A 53 -4.00 2.76 23.46
C SER A 53 -4.16 1.27 23.12
N VAL A 54 -5.21 0.90 22.38
CA VAL A 54 -5.41 -0.49 21.94
C VAL A 54 -4.36 -0.91 20.93
N ILE A 55 -3.97 -0.01 20.01
CA ILE A 55 -2.90 -0.29 19.04
C ILE A 55 -1.56 -0.44 19.76
N GLU A 56 -1.29 0.41 20.75
CA GLU A 56 -0.06 0.37 21.54
C GLU A 56 0.03 -0.90 22.39
N ASN A 57 -1.04 -1.26 23.10
CA ASN A 57 -1.12 -2.53 23.84
C ASN A 57 -0.85 -3.74 22.94
N MET A 58 -1.31 -3.70 21.69
CA MET A 58 -1.02 -4.74 20.71
C MET A 58 0.44 -4.73 20.26
N PHE A 59 1.06 -3.56 20.12
CA PHE A 59 2.48 -3.50 19.79
C PHE A 59 3.35 -4.10 20.90
N GLU A 60 2.99 -3.86 22.17
CA GLU A 60 3.66 -4.48 23.30
C GLU A 60 3.37 -5.98 23.38
N HIS A 61 2.10 -6.41 23.26
CA HIS A 61 1.73 -7.83 23.29
C HIS A 61 2.45 -8.68 22.22
N TYR A 62 2.76 -8.11 21.05
CA TYR A 62 3.47 -8.80 19.96
C TYR A 62 4.97 -8.49 19.90
N ASP A 63 5.55 -7.85 20.94
CA ASP A 63 6.96 -7.50 21.03
C ASP A 63 7.49 -6.79 19.78
N ILE A 64 6.74 -5.80 19.28
CA ILE A 64 7.09 -5.10 18.03
C ILE A 64 8.49 -4.46 18.12
N ARG A 65 8.88 -3.98 19.30
CA ARG A 65 10.23 -3.45 19.58
C ARG A 65 11.31 -4.51 19.31
N ALA A 66 11.20 -5.68 19.93
CA ALA A 66 12.14 -6.78 19.74
C ALA A 66 12.16 -7.29 18.29
N TYR A 67 11.01 -7.28 17.59
CA TYR A 67 10.94 -7.64 16.17
C TYR A 67 11.78 -6.71 15.28
N PHE A 68 11.71 -5.39 15.50
CA PHE A 68 12.47 -4.42 14.73
C PHE A 68 13.95 -4.38 15.13
N GLU A 69 14.25 -4.59 16.40
CA GLU A 69 15.63 -4.71 16.88
C GLU A 69 16.36 -5.89 16.21
N LYS A 70 15.73 -7.06 16.12
CA LYS A 70 16.25 -8.22 15.36
C LYS A 70 16.47 -7.92 13.87
N LYS A 71 15.81 -6.89 13.33
CA LYS A 71 16.03 -6.42 11.95
C LYS A 71 17.15 -5.37 11.84
N GLY A 72 17.78 -5.00 12.95
CA GLY A 72 18.82 -3.98 13.05
C GLY A 72 18.25 -2.56 13.11
N ILE A 73 17.04 -2.39 13.64
CA ILE A 73 16.37 -1.09 13.78
C ILE A 73 16.13 -0.87 15.30
N PRO A 74 17.03 -0.16 15.98
CA PRO A 74 16.97 0.03 17.43
C PRO A 74 15.98 1.12 17.83
N ASN A 75 15.64 1.21 19.12
CA ASN A 75 14.97 2.36 19.74
C ASN A 75 13.80 2.91 18.92
N ILE A 76 12.85 2.04 18.57
CA ILE A 76 11.69 2.48 17.79
C ILE A 76 10.74 3.30 18.66
N SER A 77 10.14 4.33 18.08
CA SER A 77 9.00 5.05 18.63
C SER A 77 7.93 5.18 17.55
N TRP A 78 6.69 5.44 17.95
CA TRP A 78 5.60 5.65 17.02
C TRP A 78 4.75 6.85 17.43
N HIS A 79 4.16 7.49 16.42
CA HIS A 79 3.36 8.69 16.57
C HIS A 79 2.13 8.60 15.67
N PHE A 80 0.98 8.97 16.22
CA PHE A 80 -0.27 9.11 15.50
C PHE A 80 -0.58 10.60 15.36
N ASN A 81 -0.87 11.04 14.15
CA ASN A 81 -1.42 12.37 13.91
C ASN A 81 -2.83 12.20 13.33
N MET A 82 -3.80 12.73 14.07
CA MET A 82 -5.24 12.70 13.77
C MET A 82 -5.85 14.10 13.91
N GLN A 83 -5.02 15.16 13.80
CA GLN A 83 -5.49 16.55 13.87
C GLN A 83 -6.45 16.87 12.71
N ASP A 84 -6.20 16.28 11.55
CA ASP A 84 -7.13 16.30 10.43
C ASP A 84 -8.16 15.15 10.62
N PRO A 85 -9.46 15.45 10.71
CA PRO A 85 -10.50 14.45 10.95
C PRO A 85 -10.73 13.49 9.76
N TYR A 86 -10.17 13.80 8.58
CA TYR A 86 -10.28 13.01 7.37
C TYR A 86 -8.98 12.28 7.02
N VAL A 87 -7.83 12.85 7.39
CA VAL A 87 -6.50 12.32 7.06
C VAL A 87 -5.75 11.91 8.32
N HIS A 88 -5.57 10.61 8.51
CA HIS A 88 -4.86 10.07 9.66
C HIS A 88 -3.48 9.58 9.24
N ARG A 89 -2.48 9.86 10.09
CA ARG A 89 -1.08 9.48 9.86
C ARG A 89 -0.54 8.65 11.00
N PHE A 90 0.17 7.59 10.64
CA PHE A 90 1.00 6.80 11.54
C PHE A 90 2.45 6.90 11.10
N ILE A 91 3.35 7.25 12.02
CA ILE A 91 4.79 7.33 11.77
C ILE A 91 5.50 6.45 12.78
N MET A 92 6.34 5.53 12.31
CA MET A 92 7.32 4.83 13.13
C MET A 92 8.71 5.40 12.86
N LEU A 93 9.36 5.85 13.92
CA LEU A 93 10.73 6.35 13.91
C LEU A 93 11.65 5.34 14.57
N SER A 94 12.94 5.43 14.25
CA SER A 94 14.01 4.77 14.99
C SER A 94 15.09 5.80 15.27
N GLU A 95 15.65 5.74 16.47
CA GLU A 95 16.70 6.63 16.91
C GLU A 95 18.02 5.89 17.10
N LYS A 96 19.08 6.42 16.48
CA LYS A 96 20.44 5.91 16.67
C LYS A 96 21.41 7.09 16.66
N ASN A 97 22.26 7.19 17.68
CA ASN A 97 23.24 8.27 17.85
C ASN A 97 22.59 9.67 17.79
N GLY A 98 21.46 9.87 18.46
CA GLY A 98 20.71 11.14 18.48
C GLY A 98 20.00 11.49 17.16
N VAL A 99 20.09 10.65 16.13
CA VAL A 99 19.43 10.89 14.84
C VAL A 99 18.19 10.02 14.70
N LYS A 100 17.03 10.68 14.55
CA LYS A 100 15.75 10.04 14.26
C LYS A 100 15.57 9.85 12.76
N LYS A 101 15.25 8.62 12.34
CA LYS A 101 14.95 8.29 10.94
C LYS A 101 13.58 7.63 10.84
N LYS A 102 12.80 7.99 9.81
CA LYS A 102 11.51 7.33 9.54
C LYS A 102 11.73 5.91 9.03
N VAL A 103 11.07 4.96 9.67
CA VAL A 103 11.10 3.53 9.34
C VAL A 103 9.80 3.15 8.61
N ILE A 104 8.66 3.60 9.13
CA ILE A 104 7.36 3.46 8.49
C ILE A 104 6.66 4.82 8.50
N GLU A 105 6.03 5.17 7.39
CA GLU A 105 5.06 6.26 7.35
C GLU A 105 3.84 5.81 6.56
N LEU A 106 2.68 5.92 7.17
CA LEU A 106 1.40 5.53 6.60
C LEU A 106 0.43 6.71 6.72
N VAL A 107 -0.09 7.16 5.59
CA VAL A 107 -1.13 8.19 5.51
C VAL A 107 -2.37 7.57 4.90
N MET A 108 -3.50 7.72 5.58
CA MET A 108 -4.75 7.10 5.16
C MET A 108 -5.93 8.05 5.34
N GLN A 109 -6.91 7.90 4.46
CA GLN A 109 -8.18 8.62 4.52
C GLN A 109 -9.31 7.76 3.94
N ARG A 110 -10.55 8.05 4.34
CA ARG A 110 -11.72 7.44 3.68
C ARG A 110 -11.96 8.13 2.33
N LYS A 111 -12.28 7.36 1.30
CA LYS A 111 -12.52 7.89 -0.04
C LYS A 111 -13.69 7.19 -0.70
N ASN A 112 -14.64 7.99 -1.18
CA ASN A 112 -15.74 7.50 -2.00
C ASN A 112 -15.32 7.41 -3.47
N LEU A 113 -15.63 6.29 -4.12
CA LEU A 113 -15.48 6.12 -5.55
C LEU A 113 -16.84 5.81 -6.18
N LYS A 114 -17.10 6.48 -7.30
CA LYS A 114 -18.22 6.18 -8.20
C LYS A 114 -17.73 5.22 -9.28
N LEU A 115 -18.07 3.94 -9.17
CA LEU A 115 -17.66 2.90 -10.11
C LEU A 115 -18.76 2.68 -11.16
N PRO A 116 -18.47 2.83 -12.46
CA PRO A 116 -19.45 2.62 -13.51
C PRO A 116 -19.82 1.14 -13.65
N LEU A 117 -21.10 0.88 -13.85
CA LEU A 117 -21.66 -0.40 -14.23
C LEU A 117 -22.33 -0.30 -15.61
N GLU A 118 -22.72 -1.46 -16.14
CA GLU A 118 -23.42 -1.55 -17.42
C GLU A 118 -24.73 -0.74 -17.40
N LYS A 119 -25.17 -0.26 -18.57
CA LYS A 119 -26.42 0.50 -18.78
C LYS A 119 -26.51 1.81 -17.99
N GLY A 120 -25.37 2.46 -17.70
CA GLY A 120 -25.34 3.77 -17.06
C GLY A 120 -25.62 3.75 -15.54
N HIS A 121 -25.62 2.58 -14.91
CA HIS A 121 -25.68 2.46 -13.46
C HIS A 121 -24.31 2.71 -12.83
N TYR A 122 -24.29 3.07 -11.54
CA TYR A 122 -23.05 3.28 -10.79
C TYR A 122 -23.13 2.65 -9.40
N LEU A 123 -21.98 2.24 -8.86
CA LEU A 123 -21.82 1.93 -7.44
C LEU A 123 -21.09 3.09 -6.77
N ASN A 124 -21.68 3.67 -5.74
CA ASN A 124 -20.99 4.60 -4.85
C ASN A 124 -20.48 3.80 -3.67
N LEU A 125 -19.17 3.55 -3.64
CA LEU A 125 -18.54 2.71 -2.62
C LEU A 125 -17.46 3.51 -1.90
N GLU A 126 -17.46 3.42 -0.57
CA GLU A 126 -16.41 3.96 0.26
C GLU A 126 -15.25 2.96 0.42
N PHE A 127 -14.03 3.45 0.41
CA PHE A 127 -12.80 2.67 0.57
C PHE A 127 -11.85 3.36 1.55
N LEU A 128 -10.94 2.59 2.13
CA LEU A 128 -9.79 3.12 2.85
C LEU A 128 -8.64 3.39 1.86
N HIS A 129 -8.35 4.66 1.60
CA HIS A 129 -7.31 5.08 0.68
C HIS A 129 -5.97 5.15 1.41
N ILE A 130 -5.00 4.39 0.91
CA ILE A 130 -3.59 4.46 1.29
C ILE A 130 -2.98 5.56 0.40
N GLU A 131 -2.90 6.77 0.93
CA GLU A 131 -2.34 7.91 0.21
C GLU A 131 -0.82 7.84 0.16
N TRP A 132 -0.21 7.39 1.26
CA TRP A 132 1.23 7.23 1.36
C TRP A 132 1.56 6.00 2.18
N LEU A 133 2.50 5.19 1.70
CA LEU A 133 3.11 4.11 2.46
C LEU A 133 4.60 4.03 2.15
N MET A 134 5.41 4.39 3.14
CA MET A 134 6.84 4.21 3.14
C MET A 134 7.22 3.16 4.19
N MET A 135 8.11 2.24 3.82
CA MET A 135 8.62 1.17 4.67
C MET A 135 10.08 0.89 4.34
N GLN A 136 11.01 1.43 5.13
CA GLN A 136 12.44 1.35 4.86
C GLN A 136 13.28 0.97 6.08
N ASN A 137 14.42 0.33 5.86
CA ASN A 137 15.46 0.14 6.86
C ASN A 137 16.61 1.14 6.58
N PRO A 138 16.65 2.27 7.30
CA PRO A 138 17.61 3.34 7.01
C PRO A 138 19.02 3.09 7.56
N TYR A 139 19.27 1.93 8.18
CA TYR A 139 20.57 1.55 8.76
C TYR A 139 21.27 0.43 8.00
N LYS A 140 20.68 -0.05 6.89
CA LYS A 140 21.29 -1.06 6.04
C LYS A 140 21.67 -0.47 4.70
N PRO A 141 22.85 -0.81 4.15
CA PRO A 141 23.16 -0.50 2.77
C PRO A 141 22.32 -1.36 1.82
N PHE A 142 22.17 -0.90 0.57
CA PHE A 142 21.69 -1.78 -0.49
C PHE A 142 22.68 -2.91 -0.72
N ARG A 143 22.15 -4.09 -1.07
CA ARG A 143 22.98 -5.26 -1.38
C ARG A 143 23.13 -5.39 -2.88
N ARG A 144 24.21 -6.01 -3.36
CA ARG A 144 24.42 -6.27 -4.79
C ARG A 144 23.28 -7.05 -5.44
N ASP A 145 22.68 -7.99 -4.72
CA ASP A 145 21.52 -8.78 -5.17
C ASP A 145 20.17 -8.06 -4.99
N LYS A 146 20.15 -6.93 -4.27
CA LYS A 146 18.97 -6.08 -4.03
C LYS A 146 19.36 -4.59 -4.12
N PRO A 147 19.77 -4.14 -5.31
CA PRO A 147 20.11 -2.74 -5.58
C PRO A 147 18.87 -1.83 -5.45
N PRO A 148 19.06 -0.51 -5.33
CA PRO A 148 17.95 0.44 -5.22
C PRO A 148 17.03 0.37 -6.45
N LEU A 149 15.73 0.39 -6.20
CA LEU A 149 14.72 0.65 -7.23
C LEU A 149 14.55 2.18 -7.42
N PRO A 150 13.98 2.64 -8.55
CA PRO A 150 13.70 4.07 -8.75
C PRO A 150 12.99 4.70 -7.53
N GLY A 151 13.50 5.84 -7.07
CA GLY A 151 12.96 6.55 -5.90
C GLY A 151 13.24 5.92 -4.53
N GLN A 152 14.00 4.82 -4.43
CA GLN A 152 14.39 4.26 -3.14
C GLN A 152 15.69 4.87 -2.62
N HIS A 153 15.63 5.40 -1.40
CA HIS A 153 16.78 5.92 -0.67
C HIS A 153 17.35 4.95 0.37
N ALA A 154 16.57 3.92 0.75
CA ALA A 154 17.00 2.88 1.66
C ALA A 154 16.33 1.52 1.33
N PRO A 155 16.94 0.39 1.71
CA PRO A 155 16.35 -0.94 1.50
C PRO A 155 14.99 -1.09 2.18
N GLY A 156 14.07 -1.82 1.55
CA GLY A 156 12.77 -2.12 2.16
C GLY A 156 12.85 -3.01 3.40
N LEU A 157 11.86 -2.89 4.30
CA LEU A 157 11.79 -3.66 5.55
C LEU A 157 11.53 -5.18 5.39
N GLY A 158 11.06 -5.59 4.21
CA GLY A 158 10.65 -6.97 3.94
C GLY A 158 9.34 -7.37 4.64
N ILE A 159 8.53 -6.40 5.10
CA ILE A 159 7.28 -6.64 5.83
C ILE A 159 6.01 -6.34 5.01
N GLY A 160 6.12 -6.16 3.69
CA GLY A 160 4.99 -5.74 2.86
C GLY A 160 3.75 -6.65 2.95
N LEU A 161 3.94 -7.97 3.09
CA LEU A 161 2.82 -8.91 3.28
C LEU A 161 2.16 -8.75 4.65
N HIS A 162 2.94 -8.49 5.69
CA HIS A 162 2.43 -8.21 7.04
C HIS A 162 1.59 -6.93 7.03
N MET A 163 2.13 -5.86 6.43
CA MET A 163 1.45 -4.58 6.29
C MET A 163 0.14 -4.70 5.50
N LEU A 164 0.15 -5.45 4.39
CA LEU A 164 -1.05 -5.68 3.60
C LEU A 164 -2.18 -6.33 4.41
N HIS A 165 -1.86 -7.35 5.22
CA HIS A 165 -2.87 -7.98 6.08
C HIS A 165 -3.43 -6.99 7.12
N ILE A 166 -2.56 -6.19 7.75
CA ILE A 166 -2.99 -5.14 8.70
C ILE A 166 -3.95 -4.17 8.00
N LEU A 167 -3.59 -3.67 6.81
CA LEU A 167 -4.42 -2.73 6.04
C LEU A 167 -5.77 -3.35 5.64
N GLU A 168 -5.81 -4.61 5.22
CA GLU A 168 -7.06 -5.30 4.90
C GLU A 168 -7.98 -5.43 6.12
N HIS A 169 -7.42 -5.67 7.31
CA HIS A 169 -8.18 -5.70 8.55
C HIS A 169 -8.68 -4.31 8.96
N LEU A 170 -7.85 -3.27 8.83
CA LEU A 170 -8.26 -1.89 9.06
C LEU A 170 -9.42 -1.50 8.14
N ALA A 171 -9.34 -1.82 6.84
CA ALA A 171 -10.42 -1.56 5.90
C ALA A 171 -11.74 -2.26 6.28
N LYS A 172 -11.68 -3.51 6.74
CA LYS A 172 -12.85 -4.25 7.25
C LYS A 172 -13.40 -3.64 8.53
N LYS A 173 -12.53 -3.30 9.49
CA LYS A 173 -12.94 -2.70 10.76
C LYS A 173 -13.59 -1.33 10.54
N ALA A 174 -13.06 -0.56 9.60
CA ALA A 174 -13.61 0.71 9.15
C ALA A 174 -14.93 0.58 8.38
N ASN A 175 -15.43 -0.65 8.16
CA ASN A 175 -16.63 -0.94 7.37
C ASN A 175 -16.57 -0.37 5.94
N THR A 176 -15.38 -0.39 5.34
CA THR A 176 -15.19 0.07 3.95
C THR A 176 -15.25 -1.11 2.97
N HIS A 177 -15.43 -0.82 1.70
CA HIS A 177 -15.55 -1.82 0.64
C HIS A 177 -14.20 -2.40 0.18
N GLY A 178 -13.09 -1.83 0.65
CA GLY A 178 -11.74 -2.30 0.35
C GLY A 178 -10.67 -1.23 0.56
N LEU A 179 -9.50 -1.47 -0.03
CA LEU A 179 -8.39 -0.51 -0.03
C LEU A 179 -8.23 0.15 -1.39
N ILE A 180 -7.79 1.41 -1.42
CA ILE A 180 -7.32 2.10 -2.64
C ILE A 180 -5.85 2.47 -2.48
N ASN A 181 -5.09 2.41 -3.57
CA ASN A 181 -3.75 2.98 -3.67
C ASN A 181 -3.51 3.52 -5.09
N SER A 182 -2.59 4.46 -5.27
CA SER A 182 -2.12 4.96 -6.56
C SER A 182 -0.59 4.94 -6.59
N PRO A 183 0.04 3.82 -7.01
CA PRO A 183 1.48 3.65 -6.89
C PRO A 183 2.27 4.52 -7.87
N ASN A 184 3.26 5.26 -7.36
CA ASN A 184 4.06 6.19 -8.16
C ASN A 184 5.03 5.50 -9.15
N TYR A 185 5.45 4.27 -8.86
CA TYR A 185 6.47 3.55 -9.63
C TYR A 185 5.96 2.18 -10.10
N LEU A 186 6.55 1.66 -11.19
CA LEU A 186 6.15 0.35 -11.71
C LEU A 186 6.36 -0.80 -10.71
N HIS A 187 7.45 -0.81 -9.94
CA HIS A 187 7.68 -1.85 -8.94
C HIS A 187 6.64 -1.81 -7.81
N THR A 188 6.25 -0.63 -7.34
CA THR A 188 5.23 -0.52 -6.29
C THR A 188 3.89 -1.01 -6.81
N ALA A 189 3.51 -0.58 -8.03
CA ALA A 189 2.33 -1.09 -8.74
C ALA A 189 2.34 -2.62 -8.86
N LEU A 190 3.48 -3.19 -9.22
CA LEU A 190 3.66 -4.62 -9.33
C LEU A 190 3.49 -5.33 -7.97
N PHE A 191 4.09 -4.81 -6.90
CA PHE A 191 3.99 -5.42 -5.58
C PHE A 191 2.56 -5.44 -5.07
N PHE A 192 1.83 -4.32 -5.21
CA PHE A 192 0.42 -4.23 -4.82
C PHE A 192 -0.51 -5.06 -5.71
N SER A 193 -0.17 -5.26 -6.99
CA SER A 193 -1.01 -6.02 -7.94
C SER A 193 -1.27 -7.49 -7.56
N ARG A 194 -0.64 -7.98 -6.48
CA ARG A 194 -0.90 -9.30 -5.90
C ARG A 194 -2.26 -9.37 -5.21
N ALA A 195 -2.77 -8.24 -4.72
CA ALA A 195 -4.04 -8.11 -4.01
C ALA A 195 -4.99 -7.10 -4.65
N PHE A 196 -4.43 -6.12 -5.35
CA PHE A 196 -5.16 -5.03 -5.96
C PHE A 196 -5.34 -5.26 -7.46
N ARG A 197 -6.38 -4.63 -8.01
CA ARG A 197 -6.71 -4.58 -9.45
C ARG A 197 -6.88 -3.12 -9.86
N PHE A 198 -6.41 -2.75 -11.04
CA PHE A 198 -6.53 -1.37 -11.52
C PHE A 198 -7.97 -1.04 -11.92
N LEU A 199 -8.43 0.15 -11.55
CA LEU A 199 -9.76 0.62 -11.96
C LEU A 199 -9.84 0.80 -13.48
N ASP A 200 -8.80 1.35 -14.10
CA ASP A 200 -8.73 1.40 -15.56
C ASP A 200 -8.38 0.00 -16.12
N PRO A 201 -9.28 -0.63 -16.92
CA PRO A 201 -9.03 -1.93 -17.52
C PRO A 201 -7.85 -1.95 -18.51
N LYS A 202 -7.47 -0.81 -19.10
CA LYS A 202 -6.26 -0.71 -19.95
C LYS A 202 -4.99 -0.83 -19.11
N ILE A 203 -4.96 -0.19 -17.95
CA ILE A 203 -3.84 -0.28 -17.00
C ILE A 203 -3.77 -1.67 -16.37
N GLU A 204 -4.91 -2.27 -16.04
CA GLU A 204 -4.96 -3.67 -15.59
C GLU A 204 -4.39 -4.61 -16.66
N ALA A 205 -4.74 -4.41 -17.93
CA ALA A 205 -4.18 -5.19 -19.03
C ALA A 205 -2.66 -5.02 -19.17
N PHE A 206 -2.16 -3.79 -19.05
CA PHE A 206 -0.72 -3.51 -19.01
C PHE A 206 -0.04 -4.27 -17.86
N MET A 207 -0.57 -4.15 -16.64
CA MET A 207 -0.01 -4.85 -15.49
C MET A 207 -0.04 -6.37 -15.66
N GLN A 208 -1.08 -6.94 -16.28
CA GLN A 208 -1.12 -8.37 -16.59
C GLN A 208 -0.04 -8.79 -17.60
N VAL A 209 0.26 -7.97 -18.61
CA VAL A 209 1.40 -8.23 -19.51
C VAL A 209 2.71 -8.21 -18.74
N ILE A 210 2.93 -7.20 -17.89
CA ILE A 210 4.12 -7.12 -17.04
C ILE A 210 4.25 -8.38 -16.16
N LYS A 211 3.18 -8.74 -15.44
CA LYS A 211 3.17 -9.87 -14.51
C LYS A 211 3.40 -11.22 -15.17
N TYR A 212 2.67 -11.49 -16.25
CA TYR A 212 2.60 -12.84 -16.80
C TYR A 212 3.51 -13.07 -18.00
N GLN A 213 3.97 -12.01 -18.65
CA GLN A 213 4.84 -12.15 -19.83
C GLN A 213 6.25 -11.59 -19.60
N LYS A 214 6.43 -10.59 -18.72
CA LYS A 214 7.73 -9.92 -18.54
C LYS A 214 8.47 -10.33 -17.29
N LEU A 215 7.77 -10.48 -16.16
CA LEU A 215 8.42 -10.97 -14.93
C LEU A 215 9.05 -12.37 -15.02
N PRO A 216 8.54 -13.32 -15.83
CA PRO A 216 9.24 -14.57 -16.03
C PRO A 216 10.61 -14.42 -16.72
N GLN A 217 10.83 -13.31 -17.42
CA GLN A 217 12.04 -13.04 -18.20
C GLN A 217 12.97 -12.03 -17.53
N TYR A 218 12.41 -11.11 -16.74
CA TYR A 218 13.13 -9.97 -16.19
C TYR A 218 12.79 -9.77 -14.71
N SER A 219 13.79 -9.43 -13.92
CA SER A 219 13.59 -9.10 -12.50
C SER A 219 12.75 -7.82 -12.34
N PRO A 220 12.08 -7.64 -11.18
CA PRO A 220 11.40 -6.37 -10.86
C PRO A 220 12.31 -5.15 -10.97
N TYR A 221 13.59 -5.31 -10.62
CA TYR A 221 14.62 -4.28 -10.79
C TYR A 221 14.77 -3.89 -12.26
N THR A 222 14.99 -4.87 -13.14
CA THR A 222 15.18 -4.65 -14.57
C THR A 222 13.97 -3.93 -15.18
N LEU A 223 12.76 -4.38 -14.86
CA LEU A 223 11.54 -3.78 -15.40
C LEU A 223 11.32 -2.35 -14.91
N SER A 224 11.67 -2.05 -13.66
CA SER A 224 11.49 -0.72 -13.09
C SER A 224 12.44 0.31 -13.69
N TRP A 225 13.71 -0.07 -13.86
CA TRP A 225 14.67 0.81 -14.54
C TRP A 225 14.43 0.87 -16.05
N ALA A 226 13.92 -0.20 -16.66
CA ALA A 226 13.48 -0.15 -18.06
C ALA A 226 12.34 0.84 -18.27
N ASP A 227 11.39 0.89 -17.33
CA ASP A 227 10.32 1.88 -17.32
C ASP A 227 10.87 3.31 -17.13
N GLU A 228 11.67 3.54 -16.08
CA GLU A 228 12.27 4.83 -15.74
C GLU A 228 13.05 5.45 -16.92
N TYR A 229 13.85 4.64 -17.62
CA TYR A 229 14.65 5.12 -18.76
C TYR A 229 13.96 5.01 -20.12
N GLY A 230 12.68 4.64 -20.14
CA GLY A 230 11.92 4.46 -21.39
C GLY A 230 12.52 3.40 -22.31
N ALA A 231 13.14 2.36 -21.73
CA ALA A 231 13.59 1.16 -22.41
C ALA A 231 12.51 0.07 -22.47
N LEU A 232 11.42 0.21 -21.72
CA LEU A 232 10.19 -0.55 -21.92
C LEU A 232 9.48 0.01 -23.17
N GLN A 233 9.34 -0.77 -24.24
CA GLN A 233 8.92 -0.26 -25.55
C GLN A 233 7.86 -1.12 -26.23
N HIS A 234 7.04 -0.49 -27.08
CA HIS A 234 6.16 -1.19 -28.00
C HIS A 234 6.97 -1.94 -29.07
N THR A 235 6.64 -3.21 -29.30
CA THR A 235 7.34 -4.05 -30.29
C THR A 235 7.24 -3.53 -31.71
N ARG A 236 6.16 -2.85 -32.09
CA ARG A 236 5.89 -2.46 -33.49
C ARG A 236 6.58 -1.17 -33.93
N ASN A 237 6.68 -0.18 -33.04
CA ASN A 237 7.13 1.17 -33.39
C ASN A 237 8.23 1.69 -32.45
N HIS A 238 8.72 0.85 -31.54
CA HIS A 238 9.78 1.15 -30.57
C HIS A 238 9.54 2.36 -29.67
N ARG A 239 8.30 2.89 -29.62
CA ARG A 239 7.96 4.00 -28.74
C ARG A 239 8.00 3.54 -27.28
N PRO A 240 8.58 4.34 -26.36
CA PRO A 240 8.55 4.06 -24.94
C PRO A 240 7.13 3.89 -24.40
N ILE A 241 6.98 2.96 -23.47
CA ILE A 241 5.79 2.78 -22.64
C ILE A 241 6.23 3.13 -21.22
N THR A 242 5.70 4.23 -20.72
CA THR A 242 6.01 4.71 -19.37
C THR A 242 4.84 4.44 -18.44
N TRP A 243 5.16 3.90 -17.26
CA TRP A 243 4.25 3.78 -16.15
C TRP A 243 3.64 5.14 -15.81
N ARG A 244 2.34 5.14 -15.58
CA ARG A 244 1.61 6.31 -15.09
C ARG A 244 0.93 5.92 -13.80
N PRO A 245 1.14 6.66 -12.69
CA PRO A 245 0.44 6.42 -11.45
C PRO A 245 -1.06 6.32 -11.70
N SER A 246 -1.65 5.20 -11.28
CA SER A 246 -3.02 4.84 -11.61
C SER A 246 -3.69 4.19 -10.41
N THR A 247 -4.96 4.52 -10.21
CA THR A 247 -5.74 4.01 -9.07
C THR A 247 -5.98 2.51 -9.17
N MET A 248 -5.65 1.79 -8.12
CA MET A 248 -5.94 0.38 -7.95
C MET A 248 -6.70 0.12 -6.65
N VAL A 249 -7.51 -0.94 -6.64
CA VAL A 249 -8.37 -1.31 -5.52
C VAL A 249 -8.11 -2.75 -5.10
N ALA A 250 -8.01 -3.01 -3.80
CA ALA A 250 -8.18 -4.35 -3.25
C ALA A 250 -9.65 -4.51 -2.85
N PRO A 251 -10.50 -5.13 -3.69
CA PRO A 251 -11.93 -5.21 -3.44
C PRO A 251 -12.21 -6.29 -2.37
N LEU A 252 -12.61 -5.86 -1.17
CA LEU A 252 -12.88 -6.77 -0.06
C LEU A 252 -14.35 -7.21 -0.05
N SER A 253 -15.29 -6.29 -0.32
CA SER A 253 -16.72 -6.56 -0.37
C SER A 253 -17.16 -7.18 -1.70
N ASN A 254 -18.32 -7.86 -1.71
CA ASN A 254 -18.92 -8.39 -2.94
C ASN A 254 -19.32 -7.26 -3.91
N SER A 255 -19.81 -6.14 -3.39
CA SER A 255 -20.14 -4.94 -4.17
C SER A 255 -18.92 -4.38 -4.90
N ALA A 256 -17.77 -4.26 -4.24
CA ALA A 256 -16.53 -3.83 -4.90
C ALA A 256 -16.05 -4.83 -5.96
N LYS A 257 -16.14 -6.13 -5.67
CA LYS A 257 -15.76 -7.19 -6.63
C LYS A 257 -16.63 -7.18 -7.88
N ARG A 258 -17.90 -6.81 -7.76
CA ARG A 258 -18.87 -6.78 -8.87
C ARG A 258 -18.37 -5.94 -10.05
N TYR A 259 -17.82 -4.77 -9.80
CA TYR A 259 -17.26 -3.89 -10.85
C TYR A 259 -16.25 -4.64 -11.74
N PHE A 260 -15.27 -5.28 -11.12
CA PHE A 260 -14.21 -6.01 -11.80
C PHE A 260 -14.65 -7.31 -12.49
N ASN A 261 -15.88 -7.75 -12.18
CA ASN A 261 -16.54 -8.91 -12.76
C ASN A 261 -17.56 -8.54 -13.84
N THR A 262 -17.78 -7.26 -14.15
CA THR A 262 -18.63 -6.87 -15.29
C THR A 262 -18.09 -7.42 -16.62
N ARG A 263 -18.98 -7.62 -17.60
CA ARG A 263 -18.57 -8.12 -18.93
C ARG A 263 -17.72 -7.07 -19.63
N GLU A 264 -18.10 -5.81 -19.51
CA GLU A 264 -17.42 -4.68 -20.12
C GLU A 264 -15.96 -4.56 -19.66
N TYR A 265 -15.71 -4.50 -18.34
CA TYR A 265 -14.37 -4.43 -17.78
C TYR A 265 -13.50 -5.60 -18.27
N ARG A 266 -13.99 -6.84 -18.12
CA ARG A 266 -13.25 -8.05 -18.52
C ARG A 266 -12.95 -8.09 -20.02
N LYS A 267 -13.91 -7.66 -20.86
CA LYS A 267 -13.75 -7.57 -22.31
C LYS A 267 -12.69 -6.55 -22.70
N GLN A 268 -12.66 -5.39 -22.04
CA GLN A 268 -11.66 -4.35 -22.31
C GLN A 268 -10.26 -4.75 -21.85
N VAL A 269 -10.12 -5.38 -20.67
CA VAL A 269 -8.84 -5.96 -20.22
C VAL A 269 -8.32 -6.95 -21.25
N ARG A 270 -9.14 -7.92 -21.67
CA ARG A 270 -8.74 -8.96 -22.64
C ARG A 270 -8.33 -8.36 -23.99
N ARG A 271 -9.14 -7.46 -24.55
CA ARG A 271 -8.86 -6.80 -25.84
C ARG A 271 -7.56 -5.99 -25.79
N THR A 272 -7.36 -5.22 -24.73
CA THR A 272 -6.14 -4.41 -24.56
C THR A 272 -4.92 -5.31 -24.41
N ARG A 273 -4.99 -6.35 -23.57
CA ARG A 273 -3.91 -7.30 -23.34
C ARG A 273 -3.47 -8.03 -24.61
N GLN A 274 -4.41 -8.40 -25.49
CA GLN A 274 -4.09 -9.07 -26.77
C GLN A 274 -3.33 -8.16 -27.74
N LYS A 275 -3.67 -6.87 -27.79
CA LYS A 275 -3.03 -5.88 -28.67
C LYS A 275 -1.68 -5.39 -28.13
N LEU A 276 -1.50 -5.43 -26.81
CA LEU A 276 -0.33 -4.90 -26.15
C LEU A 276 0.87 -5.84 -26.32
N LYS A 277 1.83 -5.44 -27.15
CA LYS A 277 3.10 -6.12 -27.38
C LYS A 277 4.23 -5.23 -26.92
N ILE A 278 4.97 -5.70 -25.90
CA ILE A 278 6.02 -4.97 -25.22
C ILE A 278 7.31 -5.77 -25.29
N HIS A 279 8.46 -5.11 -25.39
CA HIS A 279 9.77 -5.69 -25.09
C HIS A 279 10.61 -4.73 -24.23
N VAL A 280 11.70 -5.24 -23.67
CA VAL A 280 12.71 -4.43 -22.99
C VAL A 280 13.86 -4.22 -23.96
N ASN A 281 14.26 -2.96 -24.17
CA ASN A 281 15.43 -2.61 -24.96
C ASN A 281 16.68 -2.66 -24.05
N MET A 282 17.30 -3.85 -23.99
CA MET A 282 18.44 -4.10 -23.09
C MET A 282 19.64 -3.20 -23.39
N ARG A 283 19.94 -2.95 -24.68
CA ARG A 283 21.03 -2.04 -25.08
C ARG A 283 20.83 -0.63 -24.52
N LYS A 284 19.61 -0.08 -24.64
CA LYS A 284 19.28 1.24 -24.08
C LYS A 284 19.36 1.23 -22.56
N LEU A 285 18.84 0.18 -21.92
CA LEU A 285 18.84 0.05 -20.46
C LEU A 285 20.26 -0.02 -19.89
N GLU A 286 21.12 -0.88 -20.44
CA GLU A 286 22.49 -1.05 -19.98
C GLU A 286 23.31 0.24 -20.13
N LYS A 287 23.15 0.95 -21.26
CA LYS A 287 23.77 2.26 -21.46
C LYS A 287 23.35 3.24 -20.35
N LYS A 288 22.05 3.34 -20.08
CA LYS A 288 21.50 4.27 -19.08
C LYS A 288 21.88 3.91 -17.64
N LEU A 289 21.97 2.63 -17.32
CA LEU A 289 22.43 2.16 -16.00
C LEU A 289 23.92 2.49 -15.76
N LYS A 290 24.78 2.36 -16.80
CA LYS A 290 26.17 2.80 -16.70
C LYS A 290 26.27 4.30 -16.46
N GLU A 291 25.53 5.10 -17.23
CA GLU A 291 25.46 6.55 -17.04
C GLU A 291 25.03 6.91 -15.60
N HIS A 292 24.04 6.23 -15.03
CA HIS A 292 23.59 6.47 -13.65
C HIS A 292 24.65 6.10 -12.61
N ALA A 293 25.34 4.96 -12.78
CA ALA A 293 26.40 4.51 -11.87
C ALA A 293 27.64 5.43 -11.87
N HIS A 294 27.81 6.29 -12.88
CA HIS A 294 28.85 7.33 -12.89
C HIS A 294 28.43 8.62 -12.16
N VAL A 295 27.14 8.79 -11.88
CA VAL A 295 26.56 9.99 -11.25
C VAL A 295 26.21 9.74 -9.77
N THR A 296 26.15 8.48 -9.33
CA THR A 296 25.82 8.05 -7.97
C THR A 296 26.99 7.39 -7.28
#